data_AF-A0A031LUD1-F1
#
_entry.id   AF-A0A031LUD1-F1
#
_cell.length_a   1.000
_cell.length_b   1.000
_cell.length_c   1.000
_cell.angle_alpha   90.00
_cell.angle_beta   90.00
_cell.angle_gamma   90.00
#
_symmetry.space_group_name_H-M   'P 1'
#
loop_
_entity.id
_entity.type
_entity.pdbx_description
1 polymer ?
#
loop_
_entity_poly.entity_id
_entity_poly.type
_entity_poly.pdbx_seq_one_letter_code
_entity_poly.pdbx_strand_id
1 'polypeptide(L)'
;MSQKHKKIYFTSDFSPENIQKLKAEGWIIRDRRAVNIGDFIEEANEYGGDVPEYYKPKTQQLTVQLNTEIAPELQKTIDDAKAECEKVAAENDALKAEIEGIKTERDALVVKAKELEEQLNVSHAELVAVKNAGTTGDLLSENTDATTTKETKKK
;
A
#
# COMPACT_ATOMS: atom_id res chain seq x y z
N MET A 1 35.58 -35.72 -36.67
CA MET A 1 35.76 -36.76 -35.62
C MET A 1 35.32 -36.15 -34.30
N SER A 2 34.16 -36.52 -33.77
CA SER A 2 33.74 -36.01 -32.45
C SER A 2 34.65 -36.63 -31.40
N GLN A 3 35.45 -35.83 -30.68
CA GLN A 3 36.21 -36.33 -29.54
C GLN A 3 35.19 -36.90 -28.54
N LYS A 4 35.29 -38.21 -28.25
CA LYS A 4 34.45 -38.82 -27.21
C LYS A 4 34.73 -38.11 -25.90
N HIS A 5 33.72 -37.42 -25.37
CA HIS A 5 33.81 -36.75 -24.08
C HIS A 5 33.96 -37.80 -22.99
N LYS A 6 35.13 -37.85 -22.36
CA LYS A 6 35.48 -38.87 -21.37
C LYS A 6 35.33 -38.28 -19.97
N LYS A 7 34.55 -38.94 -19.13
CA LYS A 7 34.28 -38.54 -17.74
C LYS A 7 34.78 -39.61 -16.78
N ILE A 8 35.60 -39.25 -15.80
CA ILE A 8 36.12 -40.18 -14.79
C ILE A 8 35.60 -39.78 -13.41
N TYR A 9 35.07 -40.74 -12.66
CA TYR A 9 34.60 -40.54 -11.30
C TYR A 9 35.41 -41.39 -10.32
N PHE A 10 36.07 -40.74 -9.36
CA PHE A 10 36.81 -41.40 -8.30
C PHE A 10 35.92 -41.61 -7.08
N THR A 11 35.77 -42.86 -6.65
CA THR A 11 34.97 -43.22 -5.47
C THR A 11 35.69 -44.31 -4.68
N SER A 12 35.35 -44.42 -3.40
CA SER A 12 35.66 -45.61 -2.60
C SER A 12 34.41 -46.41 -2.20
N ASP A 13 33.23 -45.91 -2.58
CA ASP A 13 31.97 -46.64 -2.49
C ASP A 13 31.63 -47.32 -3.82
N PHE A 14 31.68 -48.65 -3.79
CA PHE A 14 31.37 -49.56 -4.89
C PHE A 14 30.04 -50.29 -4.68
N SER A 15 29.12 -49.70 -3.90
CA SER A 15 27.76 -50.20 -3.80
C SER A 15 27.11 -50.32 -5.20
N PRO A 16 26.31 -51.37 -5.47
CA PRO A 16 25.70 -51.58 -6.78
C PRO A 16 24.84 -50.39 -7.26
N GLU A 17 24.13 -49.75 -6.33
CA GLU A 17 23.30 -48.57 -6.60
C GLU A 17 24.15 -47.38 -7.08
N ASN A 18 25.25 -47.07 -6.39
CA ASN A 18 26.15 -45.99 -6.77
C ASN A 18 26.82 -46.25 -8.13
N ILE A 19 27.29 -47.49 -8.35
CA ILE A 19 27.89 -47.89 -9.63
C ILE A 19 26.89 -47.75 -10.78
N GLN A 20 25.66 -48.22 -10.59
CA GLN A 20 24.64 -48.18 -11.63
C GLN A 20 24.25 -46.75 -11.98
N LYS A 21 24.07 -45.88 -10.98
CA LYS A 21 23.79 -44.46 -11.18
C LYS A 21 24.91 -43.76 -11.94
N LEU A 22 26.15 -43.89 -11.48
CA LEU A 22 27.30 -43.22 -12.11
C LEU A 22 27.53 -43.71 -13.54
N LYS A 23 27.37 -45.02 -13.80
CA LYS A 23 27.44 -45.54 -15.17
C LYS A 23 26.29 -45.03 -16.06
N ALA A 24 25.08 -44.90 -15.53
CA ALA A 24 23.94 -44.34 -16.27
C ALA A 24 24.17 -42.87 -16.67
N GLU A 25 24.90 -42.12 -15.85
CA GLU A 25 25.34 -40.74 -16.13
C GLU A 25 26.59 -40.67 -17.04
N GLY A 26 27.12 -41.81 -17.47
CA GLY A 26 28.26 -41.89 -18.39
C GLY A 26 29.64 -41.79 -17.73
N TRP A 27 29.73 -41.96 -16.41
CA TRP A 27 31.00 -41.94 -15.69
C TRP A 27 31.78 -43.26 -15.82
N ILE A 28 33.07 -43.14 -16.06
CA ILE A 28 34.04 -44.22 -15.89
C ILE A 28 34.47 -44.20 -14.43
N ILE A 29 34.10 -45.24 -13.69
CA ILE A 29 34.35 -45.31 -12.25
C ILE A 29 35.77 -45.81 -12.00
N ARG A 30 36.48 -45.17 -11.08
CA ARG A 30 37.81 -45.56 -10.61
C ARG A 30 37.86 -45.62 -9.10
N ASP A 31 38.58 -46.62 -8.59
CA ASP A 31 38.83 -46.73 -7.15
C ASP A 31 39.85 -45.68 -6.75
N ARG A 32 39.43 -44.76 -5.90
CA ARG A 32 40.32 -43.74 -5.37
C ARG A 32 41.50 -44.36 -4.61
N ARG A 33 41.30 -45.50 -3.95
CA ARG A 33 42.34 -46.16 -3.13
C ARG A 33 43.41 -46.84 -3.98
N ALA A 34 43.11 -47.13 -5.24
CA ALA A 34 44.03 -47.79 -6.16
C ALA A 34 44.97 -46.80 -6.87
N VAL A 35 44.76 -45.49 -6.72
CA VAL A 35 45.56 -44.47 -7.40
C VAL A 35 46.69 -44.02 -6.48
N ASN A 36 47.94 -44.13 -6.95
CA ASN A 36 49.13 -43.73 -6.23
C ASN A 36 49.83 -42.54 -6.90
N ILE A 37 50.64 -41.84 -6.11
CA ILE A 37 51.53 -40.78 -6.63
C ILE A 37 52.59 -41.44 -7.52
N GLY A 38 52.70 -40.98 -8.76
CA GLY A 38 53.64 -41.52 -9.76
C GLY A 38 52.98 -42.44 -10.78
N ASP A 39 51.72 -42.84 -10.57
CA ASP A 39 50.94 -43.55 -11.59
C ASP A 39 50.68 -42.65 -12.80
N PHE A 40 50.49 -43.28 -13.96
CA PHE A 40 50.08 -42.58 -15.17
C PHE A 40 48.72 -41.91 -14.95
N ILE A 41 48.66 -40.60 -15.20
CA ILE A 41 47.42 -39.83 -15.09
C ILE A 41 46.58 -40.12 -16.32
N GLU A 42 45.46 -40.79 -16.08
CA GLU A 42 44.48 -41.01 -17.12
C GLU A 42 43.72 -39.73 -17.47
N GLU A 43 43.98 -39.19 -18.66
CA GLU A 43 43.31 -37.99 -19.14
C GLU A 43 41.81 -38.20 -19.36
N ALA A 44 41.03 -37.21 -18.90
CA ALA A 44 39.59 -37.09 -19.09
C ALA A 44 39.21 -35.60 -19.25
N ASN A 45 38.04 -35.37 -19.85
CA ASN A 45 37.48 -34.03 -19.98
C ASN A 45 36.87 -33.52 -18.68
N GLU A 46 36.40 -34.44 -17.84
CA GLU A 46 35.74 -34.13 -16.58
C GLU A 46 36.14 -35.17 -15.53
N TYR A 47 36.47 -34.70 -14.33
CA TYR A 47 36.78 -35.53 -13.17
C TYR A 47 35.76 -35.24 -12.07
N GLY A 48 35.21 -36.29 -11.45
CA GLY A 48 34.23 -36.18 -10.36
C GLY A 48 34.59 -37.03 -9.14
N GLY A 49 33.95 -36.73 -8.02
CA GLY A 49 34.12 -37.46 -6.76
C GLY A 49 35.39 -37.10 -6.01
N ASP A 50 36.01 -38.10 -5.38
CA ASP A 50 37.23 -37.95 -4.59
C ASP A 50 38.45 -37.86 -5.52
N VAL A 51 38.59 -36.79 -6.29
CA VAL A 51 39.66 -36.64 -7.30
C VAL A 51 41.05 -36.51 -6.63
N PRO A 52 42.06 -37.32 -7.02
CA PRO A 52 43.42 -37.19 -6.48
C PRO A 52 44.05 -35.83 -6.74
N GLU A 53 44.88 -35.36 -5.81
CA GLU A 53 45.44 -34.01 -5.87
C GLU A 53 46.28 -33.80 -7.13
N TYR A 54 46.97 -34.84 -7.59
CA TYR A 54 47.76 -34.85 -8.82
C TYR A 54 46.92 -35.01 -10.10
N TYR A 55 45.62 -35.32 -10.00
CA TYR A 55 44.66 -35.24 -11.12
C TYR A 55 44.04 -33.84 -11.25
N LYS A 56 44.15 -32.99 -10.22
CA LYS A 56 43.64 -31.62 -10.28
C LYS A 56 44.60 -30.78 -11.10
N PRO A 57 44.11 -29.98 -12.07
CA PRO A 57 44.96 -28.99 -12.70
C PRO A 57 45.50 -28.05 -11.63
N LYS A 58 46.79 -27.71 -11.68
CA LYS A 58 47.36 -26.63 -10.88
C LYS A 58 46.70 -25.33 -11.34
N THR A 59 45.58 -24.98 -10.75
CA THR A 59 44.82 -23.79 -11.13
C THR A 59 45.63 -22.56 -10.76
N GLN A 60 45.97 -21.75 -11.77
CA GLN A 60 46.22 -20.34 -11.52
C GLN A 60 44.92 -19.77 -10.97
N GLN A 61 44.96 -19.19 -9.77
CA GLN A 61 43.81 -18.53 -9.19
C GLN A 61 43.40 -17.39 -10.13
N LEU A 62 42.26 -17.57 -10.81
CA LEU A 62 41.64 -16.49 -11.57
C LEU A 62 40.82 -15.66 -10.58
N THR A 63 41.39 -14.54 -10.12
CA THR A 63 40.65 -13.57 -9.31
C THR A 63 39.67 -12.83 -10.22
N VAL A 64 38.38 -13.19 -10.15
CA VAL A 64 37.32 -12.45 -10.82
C VAL A 64 36.92 -11.28 -9.93
N GLN A 65 37.25 -10.06 -10.33
CA GLN A 65 36.73 -8.84 -9.69
C GLN A 65 35.36 -8.54 -10.30
N LEU A 66 34.30 -8.80 -9.54
CA LEU A 66 32.94 -8.38 -9.87
C LEU A 66 32.78 -6.95 -9.37
N ASN A 67 32.85 -5.97 -10.27
CA ASN A 67 32.46 -4.60 -9.95
C ASN A 67 30.95 -4.57 -9.76
N THR A 68 30.49 -4.55 -8.51
CA THR A 68 29.09 -4.34 -8.14
C THR A 68 28.76 -2.85 -8.10
N GLU A 69 29.25 -2.07 -9.06
CA GLU A 69 28.71 -0.72 -9.28
C GLU A 69 27.27 -0.92 -9.74
N ILE A 70 26.33 -0.60 -8.85
CA ILE A 70 24.91 -0.52 -9.17
C ILE A 70 24.82 0.26 -10.47
N ALA A 71 24.31 -0.37 -11.54
CA ALA A 71 24.26 0.29 -12.84
C ALA A 71 23.62 1.68 -12.67
N PRO A 72 24.20 2.75 -13.24
CA PRO A 72 23.78 4.13 -12.97
C PRO A 72 22.28 4.37 -13.24
N GLU A 73 21.67 3.57 -14.12
CA GLU A 73 20.24 3.57 -14.39
C GLU A 73 19.38 3.11 -13.19
N LEU A 74 19.86 2.12 -12.42
CA LEU A 74 19.19 1.66 -11.20
C LEU A 74 19.26 2.72 -10.11
N GLN A 75 20.41 3.40 -9.96
CA GLN A 75 20.55 4.48 -8.98
C GLN A 75 19.63 5.65 -9.32
N LYS A 76 19.58 6.05 -10.60
CA LYS A 76 18.64 7.07 -11.07
C LYS A 76 17.19 6.69 -10.79
N THR A 77 16.80 5.44 -11.06
CA THR A 77 15.44 4.96 -10.80
C THR A 77 15.09 5.02 -9.32
N ILE A 78 16.03 4.71 -8.43
CA ILE A 78 15.84 4.81 -6.98
C ILE A 78 15.64 6.27 -6.55
N ASP A 79 16.45 7.18 -7.09
CA ASP A 79 16.38 8.60 -6.74
C ASP A 79 15.08 9.24 -7.27
N ASP A 80 14.68 8.93 -8.50
CA ASP A 80 13.41 9.35 -9.08
C ASP A 80 12.22 8.82 -8.26
N ALA A 81 12.25 7.54 -7.86
CA ALA A 81 11.20 6.95 -7.04
C ALA A 81 11.09 7.59 -5.65
N LYS A 82 12.22 7.93 -5.02
CA LYS A 82 12.23 8.65 -3.75
C LYS A 82 11.61 10.03 -3.87
N ALA A 83 11.97 10.78 -4.92
CA ALA A 83 11.42 12.11 -5.16
C ALA A 83 9.89 12.07 -5.36
N GLU A 84 9.39 11.08 -6.11
CA GLU A 84 7.95 10.92 -6.31
C GLU A 84 7.23 10.55 -5.00
N CYS A 85 7.81 9.68 -4.17
CA CYS A 85 7.25 9.36 -2.86
C CYS A 85 7.18 10.58 -1.93
N GLU A 86 8.23 11.41 -1.89
CA GLU A 86 8.26 12.64 -1.09
C GLU A 86 7.20 13.64 -1.56
N LYS A 87 7.04 13.79 -2.88
CA LYS A 87 6.00 14.64 -3.47
C LYS A 87 4.60 14.17 -3.08
N VAL A 88 4.31 12.88 -3.24
CA VAL A 88 3.00 12.30 -2.88
C VAL A 88 2.72 12.43 -1.38
N ALA A 89 3.74 12.31 -0.53
CA ALA A 89 3.59 12.54 0.91
C ALA A 89 3.21 13.99 1.21
N ALA A 90 3.88 14.97 0.60
CA ALA A 90 3.57 16.38 0.77
C ALA A 90 2.16 16.73 0.27
N GLU A 91 1.74 16.20 -0.88
CA GLU A 91 0.39 16.37 -1.40
C GLU A 91 -0.66 15.75 -0.47
N ASN A 92 -0.38 14.58 0.11
CA ASN A 92 -1.28 13.93 1.05
C ASN A 92 -1.50 14.75 2.33
N ASP A 93 -0.42 15.33 2.87
CA ASP A 93 -0.49 16.16 4.06
C ASP A 93 -1.23 17.47 3.78
N ALA A 94 -1.01 18.09 2.61
CA ALA A 94 -1.76 19.27 2.17
C ALA A 94 -3.27 18.98 2.04
N LEU A 95 -3.64 17.87 1.39
CA LEU A 95 -5.04 17.47 1.23
C LEU A 95 -5.71 17.16 2.57
N LYS A 96 -5.00 16.54 3.53
CA LYS A 96 -5.52 16.32 4.88
C LYS A 96 -5.83 17.64 5.58
N ALA A 97 -4.92 18.62 5.48
CA ALA A 97 -5.11 19.94 6.07
C ALA A 97 -6.31 20.67 5.42
N GLU A 98 -6.46 20.56 4.10
CA GLU A 98 -7.61 21.13 3.38
C GLU A 98 -8.94 20.50 3.84
N ILE A 99 -8.98 19.17 3.96
CA ILE A 99 -10.18 18.46 4.46
C ILE A 99 -10.53 18.90 5.88
N GLU A 100 -9.54 19.10 6.75
CA GLU A 100 -9.75 19.57 8.11
C GLU A 100 -10.29 21.01 8.15
N GLY A 101 -9.76 21.88 7.29
CA GLY A 101 -10.28 23.24 7.09
C GLY A 101 -11.74 23.24 6.63
N ILE A 102 -12.06 22.46 5.59
CA ILE A 102 -13.43 22.33 5.06
C ILE A 102 -14.39 21.77 6.11
N LYS A 103 -13.96 20.78 6.91
CA LYS A 103 -14.78 20.26 8.01
C LYS A 103 -15.11 21.33 9.04
N THR A 104 -14.12 22.13 9.41
CA THR A 104 -14.29 23.23 10.36
C THR A 104 -15.27 24.28 9.82
N GLU A 105 -15.12 24.66 8.55
CA GLU A 105 -16.03 25.60 7.90
C GLU A 105 -17.46 25.07 7.82
N ARG A 106 -17.63 23.81 7.41
CA ARG A 106 -18.94 23.14 7.40
C ARG A 106 -19.58 23.15 8.79
N ASP A 107 -18.82 22.82 9.83
CA ASP A 107 -19.35 22.75 11.18
C ASP A 107 -19.79 24.14 11.68
N ALA A 108 -19.04 25.19 11.33
CA ALA A 108 -19.43 26.58 11.60
C ALA A 108 -20.73 26.97 10.84
N LEU A 109 -20.86 26.58 9.57
CA LEU A 109 -22.07 26.83 8.78
C LEU A 109 -23.29 26.08 9.35
N VAL A 110 -23.10 24.86 9.87
CA VAL A 110 -24.17 24.10 10.54
C VAL A 110 -24.66 24.81 11.80
N VAL A 111 -23.74 25.37 12.61
CA VAL A 111 -24.13 26.18 13.77
C VAL A 111 -24.94 27.39 13.35
N LYS A 112 -24.45 28.15 12.36
CA LYS A 112 -25.13 29.34 11.85
C LYS A 112 -26.52 29.03 11.26
N ALA A 113 -26.68 27.89 10.59
CA ALA A 113 -27.97 27.46 10.07
C ALA A 113 -28.99 27.23 11.20
N LYS A 114 -28.57 26.57 12.30
CA LYS A 114 -29.43 26.37 13.48
C LYS A 114 -29.84 27.69 14.13
N GLU A 115 -28.91 28.62 14.27
CA GLU A 115 -29.19 29.96 14.84
C GLU A 115 -30.22 30.72 14.00
N LEU A 116 -30.10 30.66 12.67
CA LEU A 116 -31.06 31.29 11.76
C LEU A 116 -32.44 30.62 11.80
N GLU A 117 -32.50 29.29 11.90
CA GLU A 117 -33.77 28.57 12.10
C GLU A 117 -34.45 28.98 13.40
N GLU A 118 -33.70 29.13 14.49
CA GLU A 118 -34.23 29.60 15.77
C GLU A 118 -34.77 31.02 15.68
N GLN A 119 -34.02 31.94 15.08
CA GLN A 119 -34.46 33.33 14.85
C GLN A 119 -35.74 33.39 14.00
N LEU A 120 -35.83 32.57 12.95
CA LEU A 120 -37.01 32.50 12.10
C LEU A 120 -38.24 32.02 12.91
N ASN A 121 -38.07 31.01 13.76
CA ASN A 121 -39.15 30.49 14.60
C ASN A 121 -39.64 31.54 15.61
N VAL A 122 -38.73 32.29 16.23
CA VAL A 122 -39.08 33.39 17.14
C VAL A 122 -39.86 34.48 16.39
N SER A 123 -39.33 34.96 15.26
CA SER A 123 -40.00 35.98 14.44
C SER A 123 -41.38 35.52 13.95
N HIS A 124 -41.52 34.25 13.59
CA HIS A 124 -42.80 33.67 13.21
C HIS A 124 -43.81 33.69 14.38
N ALA A 125 -43.37 33.31 15.59
CA ALA A 125 -44.21 33.35 16.78
C ALA A 125 -44.67 34.79 17.10
N GLU A 126 -43.78 35.78 16.98
CA GLU A 126 -44.10 37.19 17.16
C GLU A 126 -45.13 37.70 16.15
N LEU A 127 -44.97 37.36 14.86
CA LEU A 127 -45.94 37.72 13.81
C LEU A 127 -47.32 37.11 14.07
N VAL A 128 -47.37 35.84 14.52
CA VAL A 128 -48.62 35.18 14.90
C VAL A 128 -49.28 35.92 16.08
N ALA A 129 -48.50 36.32 17.09
CA ALA A 129 -49.00 37.06 18.24
C ALA A 129 -49.58 38.44 17.83
N VAL A 130 -48.88 39.19 16.99
CA VAL A 130 -49.35 40.50 16.48
C VAL A 130 -50.62 40.35 15.66
N LYS A 131 -50.68 39.33 14.79
CA LYS A 131 -51.88 39.03 13.99
C LYS A 131 -53.09 38.76 14.88
N ASN A 132 -52.92 37.98 15.95
CA ASN A 132 -53.99 37.67 16.90
C ASN A 132 -54.41 38.88 17.75
N ALA A 133 -53.46 39.76 18.11
CA ALA A 133 -53.75 40.99 18.84
C ALA A 133 -54.54 42.01 17.98
N GLY A 134 -54.19 42.14 16.69
CA GLY A 134 -54.89 43.02 15.75
C GLY A 134 -56.35 42.63 15.50
N THR A 135 -56.69 41.34 15.62
CA THR A 135 -58.10 40.87 15.52
C THR A 135 -58.92 41.08 16.79
N THR A 136 -58.30 41.45 17.92
CA THR A 136 -58.98 41.61 19.22
C THR A 136 -59.28 43.08 19.55
N GLY A 137 -58.69 44.03 18.80
CA GLY A 137 -58.78 45.47 19.07
C GLY A 137 -60.04 46.19 18.57
N ASP A 138 -60.94 45.53 17.82
CA ASP A 138 -62.07 46.20 17.14
C ASP A 138 -63.46 45.94 17.80
N LEU A 139 -63.49 45.43 19.03
CA LEU A 139 -64.75 45.10 19.75
C LEU A 139 -64.92 45.77 21.12
N LEU A 140 -64.13 46.78 21.45
CA LEU A 140 -64.33 47.58 22.68
C LEU A 140 -64.34 49.08 22.38
N SER A 141 -65.47 49.57 21.89
CA SER A 141 -65.97 50.86 22.35
C SER A 141 -67.38 50.65 22.88
N GLU A 142 -67.50 50.96 24.17
CA GLU A 142 -68.61 50.67 25.04
C GLU A 142 -69.85 51.50 24.72
N ASN A 143 -70.97 50.81 24.94
CA ASN A 143 -72.30 51.33 25.22
C ASN A 143 -72.30 52.22 26.48
N THR A 144 -73.11 53.29 26.51
CA THR A 144 -73.74 54.00 27.67
C THR A 144 -74.07 55.45 27.25
N ASP A 145 -75.19 56.10 27.52
CA ASP A 145 -76.40 55.86 28.32
C ASP A 145 -77.42 56.98 27.93
N ALA A 146 -78.64 56.93 28.47
CA ALA A 146 -79.59 58.02 28.72
C ALA A 146 -81.03 57.88 28.15
N THR A 147 -81.87 57.27 28.99
CA THR A 147 -83.17 57.79 29.49
C THR A 147 -84.39 57.94 28.56
N THR A 148 -85.34 57.02 28.77
CA THR A 148 -86.78 57.23 29.05
C THR A 148 -87.40 58.62 28.84
N THR A 149 -88.50 58.70 28.10
CA THR A 149 -89.80 59.25 28.58
C THR A 149 -90.95 58.72 27.70
N LYS A 150 -91.96 58.10 28.34
CA LYS A 150 -93.27 57.78 27.77
C LYS A 150 -94.09 59.06 27.61
N GLU A 151 -94.82 59.24 26.51
CA GLU A 151 -96.12 59.89 26.57
C GLU A 151 -97.11 59.33 25.54
N THR A 152 -98.17 58.73 26.08
CA THR A 152 -99.44 58.36 25.46
C THR A 152 -100.26 59.59 25.06
N LYS A 153 -100.93 59.59 23.89
CA LYS A 153 -102.41 59.78 23.76
C LYS A 153 -102.91 59.85 22.31
N LYS A 154 -103.82 58.92 21.99
CA LYS A 154 -105.16 59.10 21.38
C LYS A 154 -105.38 60.36 20.51
N LYS A 155 -105.68 60.17 19.22
CA LYS A 155 -107.06 60.21 18.69
C LYS A 155 -107.14 59.58 17.30
#